data_AF-A0A061RWQ8-F1
#
_entry.id   AF-A0A061RWQ8-F1
#
_cell.length_a   1.000
_cell.length_b   1.000
_cell.length_c   1.000
_cell.angle_alpha   90.00
_cell.angle_beta   90.00
_cell.angle_gamma   90.00
#
_symmetry.space_group_name_H-M   'P 1'
#
loop_
_entity.id
_entity.type
_entity.pdbx_description
1 polymer ?
#
loop_
_entity_poly.entity_id
_entity_poly.type
_entity_poly.pdbx_seq_one_letter_code
_entity_poly.pdbx_strand_id
1 'polypeptide(L)'
;VVVDNDVEAEIERLATLAPLHNPHCLAGIRTARKMFDVPQVAVFDTAFHSTLPADAHTYAIPYGLAEKHGIRKYGFHGINYSHVCKEAARFLGRPLRELNLIA
;
A
#
# COMPACT_ATOMS: atom_id res chain seq x y z
N VAL A 1 3.01 -0.18 -9.67
CA VAL A 1 3.26 -1.22 -10.71
C VAL A 1 2.42 -0.89 -11.93
N VAL A 2 2.89 -1.18 -13.14
CA VAL A 2 2.04 -1.03 -14.35
C VAL A 2 0.90 -2.02 -14.24
N VAL A 3 -0.33 -1.59 -14.55
CA VAL A 3 -1.52 -2.43 -14.45
C VAL A 3 -1.59 -3.35 -15.65
N ASP A 4 -1.59 -4.64 -15.37
CA ASP A 4 -1.92 -5.73 -16.28
C ASP A 4 -3.02 -6.61 -15.66
N ASN A 5 -3.32 -7.74 -16.30
CA ASN A 5 -4.35 -8.65 -15.82
C ASN A 5 -3.98 -9.33 -14.49
N ASP A 6 -2.69 -9.53 -14.22
CA ASP A 6 -2.23 -10.16 -12.98
C ASP A 6 -2.38 -9.18 -11.80
N VAL A 7 -2.07 -7.89 -12.02
CA VAL A 7 -2.32 -6.83 -11.04
C VAL A 7 -3.82 -6.70 -10.74
N GLU A 8 -4.69 -6.76 -11.75
CA GLU A 8 -6.14 -6.74 -11.52
C GLU A 8 -6.63 -7.95 -10.70
N ALA A 9 -6.16 -9.15 -11.05
CA ALA A 9 -6.52 -10.38 -10.33
C ALA A 9 -6.08 -10.33 -8.87
N GLU A 10 -4.89 -9.79 -8.59
CA GLU A 10 -4.39 -9.67 -7.23
C GLU A 10 -5.16 -8.62 -6.40
N ILE A 11 -5.54 -7.48 -7.01
CA ILE A 11 -6.41 -6.50 -6.34
C ILE A 11 -7.77 -7.12 -6.00
N GLU A 12 -8.33 -7.93 -6.90
CA GLU A 12 -9.58 -8.66 -6.69
C GLU A 12 -9.46 -9.68 -5.55
N ARG A 13 -8.38 -10.47 -5.53
CA ARG A 13 -8.08 -11.43 -4.45
C ARG A 13 -7.96 -10.74 -3.09
N LEU A 14 -7.35 -9.55 -3.06
CA LEU A 14 -7.14 -8.75 -1.85
C LEU A 14 -8.40 -7.98 -1.41
N ALA A 15 -9.52 -8.06 -2.15
CA ALA A 15 -10.76 -7.40 -1.78
C ALA A 15 -11.26 -7.78 -0.37
N THR A 16 -10.96 -8.99 0.09
CA THR A 16 -11.30 -9.44 1.46
C THR A 16 -10.61 -8.62 2.55
N LEU A 17 -9.46 -8.00 2.26
CA LEU A 17 -8.72 -7.16 3.20
C LEU A 17 -9.18 -5.70 3.19
N ALA A 18 -9.75 -5.22 2.09
CA ALA A 18 -10.22 -3.85 1.94
C ALA A 18 -11.54 -3.78 1.15
N PRO A 19 -12.64 -4.36 1.69
CA PRO A 19 -13.87 -4.62 0.93
C PRO A 19 -14.58 -3.34 0.45
N LEU A 20 -14.40 -2.22 1.17
CA LEU A 20 -14.97 -0.93 0.80
C LEU A 20 -14.08 -0.12 -0.15
N HIS A 21 -12.90 -0.61 -0.51
CA HIS A 21 -11.93 0.13 -1.33
C HIS A 21 -11.56 -0.64 -2.60
N ASN A 22 -10.95 -1.82 -2.46
CA ASN A 22 -10.38 -2.57 -3.59
C ASN A 22 -11.40 -2.88 -4.69
N PRO A 23 -12.64 -3.34 -4.40
CA PRO A 23 -13.63 -3.59 -5.45
C PRO A 23 -13.98 -2.34 -6.25
N HIS A 24 -14.11 -1.19 -5.58
CA HIS A 24 -14.45 0.08 -6.23
C HIS A 24 -13.27 0.63 -7.04
N CYS A 25 -12.05 0.54 -6.51
CA CYS A 25 -10.84 0.91 -7.24
C CYS A 25 -10.66 0.04 -8.51
N LEU A 26 -10.89 -1.27 -8.39
CA LEU A 26 -10.80 -2.22 -9.52
C LEU A 26 -11.86 -1.92 -10.59
N ALA A 27 -13.09 -1.58 -10.20
CA ALA A 27 -14.11 -1.13 -11.13
C ALA A 27 -13.68 0.13 -11.90
N GLY A 28 -13.02 1.08 -11.22
CA GLY A 28 -12.43 2.27 -11.83
C GLY A 28 -11.35 1.93 -12.85
N ILE A 29 -10.40 1.06 -12.48
CA ILE A 29 -9.33 0.57 -13.38
C ILE A 29 -9.94 -0.06 -14.65
N ARG A 30 -10.84 -1.03 -14.48
CA ARG A 30 -11.51 -1.74 -15.58
C ARG A 30 -12.28 -0.79 -16.50
N THR A 31 -12.89 0.25 -15.95
CA THR A 31 -13.60 1.27 -16.73
C THR A 31 -12.62 2.14 -17.51
N ALA A 32 -11.58 2.65 -16.84
CA ALA A 32 -10.56 3.48 -17.48
C ALA A 32 -9.84 2.73 -18.62
N ARG A 33 -9.58 1.42 -18.47
CA ARG A 33 -8.92 0.61 -19.52
C ARG A 33 -9.76 0.48 -20.79
N LYS A 34 -11.09 0.61 -20.69
CA LYS A 34 -12.00 0.61 -21.85
C LYS A 34 -12.08 1.97 -22.54
N MET A 35 -11.80 3.06 -21.80
CA MET A 35 -11.98 4.43 -22.28
C MET A 35 -10.70 5.05 -22.82
N PHE A 36 -9.53 4.67 -22.27
CA PHE A 36 -8.27 5.31 -22.56
C PHE A 36 -7.22 4.29 -22.98
N ASP A 37 -6.62 4.51 -24.16
CA ASP A 37 -5.51 3.71 -24.69
C ASP A 37 -4.17 4.25 -24.18
N VAL A 38 -3.97 4.18 -22.86
CA VAL A 38 -2.74 4.62 -22.19
C VAL A 38 -2.34 3.64 -21.07
N PRO A 39 -1.04 3.53 -20.74
CA PRO A 39 -0.61 2.74 -19.60
C PRO A 39 -1.23 3.25 -18.29
N GLN A 40 -1.75 2.34 -17.48
CA GLN A 40 -2.23 2.63 -16.13
C GLN A 40 -1.23 2.12 -15.09
N VAL A 41 -1.19 2.78 -13.94
CA VAL A 41 -0.28 2.42 -12.83
C VAL A 41 -1.06 2.34 -11.54
N ALA A 42 -0.95 1.21 -10.83
CA ALA A 42 -1.44 1.05 -9.48
C ALA A 42 -0.38 1.54 -8.48
N VAL A 43 -0.80 2.43 -7.57
CA VAL A 43 0.01 2.95 -6.46
C VAL A 43 -0.67 2.53 -5.17
N PHE A 44 0.04 1.78 -4.32
CA PHE A 44 -0.55 1.14 -3.15
C PHE A 44 -0.25 1.92 -1.86
N ASP A 45 -1.30 2.16 -1.07
CA ASP A 45 -1.21 2.77 0.26
C ASP A 45 -0.34 1.98 1.24
N THR A 46 -0.16 0.68 1.00
CA THR A 46 0.65 -0.21 1.84
C THR A 46 2.14 -0.13 1.53
N ALA A 47 2.53 0.43 0.37
CA ALA A 47 3.89 0.32 -0.15
C ALA A 47 4.95 0.94 0.78
N PHE A 48 4.66 2.11 1.38
CA PHE A 48 5.57 2.78 2.32
C PHE A 48 5.84 1.93 3.56
N HIS A 49 4.85 1.16 4.02
CA HIS A 49 4.91 0.36 5.24
C HIS A 49 5.48 -1.05 5.01
N SER A 50 5.80 -1.40 3.76
CA SER A 50 6.35 -2.72 3.41
C SER A 50 7.71 -3.03 4.04
N THR A 51 8.42 -2.00 4.49
CA THR A 51 9.72 -2.09 5.17
C THR A 51 9.61 -2.15 6.69
N LEU A 52 8.41 -2.20 7.26
CA LEU A 52 8.23 -2.40 8.70
C LEU A 52 8.98 -3.69 9.14
N PRO A 53 9.73 -3.66 10.26
CA PRO A 53 10.38 -4.85 10.79
C PRO A 53 9.36 -5.85 11.34
N ALA A 54 9.79 -7.10 11.52
CA ALA A 54 8.92 -8.21 11.89
C ALA A 54 8.19 -7.98 13.22
N ASP A 55 8.87 -7.43 14.21
CA ASP A 55 8.33 -7.04 15.50
C ASP A 55 7.24 -5.95 15.41
N ALA A 56 7.32 -5.08 14.40
CA ALA A 56 6.34 -4.01 14.17
C ALA A 56 5.13 -4.44 13.32
N HIS A 57 5.27 -5.49 12.50
CA HIS A 57 4.18 -5.97 11.64
C HIS A 57 3.52 -7.27 12.07
N THR A 58 4.10 -8.00 13.02
CA THR A 58 3.58 -9.29 13.51
C THR A 58 2.68 -9.09 14.71
N TYR A 59 1.45 -9.59 14.64
CA TYR A 59 0.54 -9.57 15.79
C TYR A 59 0.87 -10.69 16.78
N ALA A 60 0.63 -10.43 18.07
CA ALA A 60 0.78 -11.41 19.15
C ALA A 60 -0.39 -12.42 19.19
N ILE A 61 -0.58 -13.17 18.09
CA ILE A 61 -1.58 -14.23 17.92
C ILE A 61 -0.87 -15.54 17.52
N PRO A 62 -1.54 -16.71 17.53
CA PRO A 62 -0.91 -17.96 17.12
C PRO A 62 -0.29 -17.87 15.73
N TYR A 63 1.00 -18.19 15.60
CA TYR A 63 1.77 -18.00 14.36
C TYR A 63 1.12 -18.71 13.16
N GLY A 64 0.73 -19.98 13.31
CA GLY A 64 0.10 -20.73 12.22
C GLY A 64 -1.25 -20.15 11.78
N LEU A 65 -1.97 -19.47 12.67
CA LEU A 65 -3.20 -18.75 12.31
C LEU A 65 -2.86 -17.50 11.49
N ALA A 66 -1.87 -16.72 11.93
CA ALA A 66 -1.43 -15.53 11.22
C ALA A 66 -0.91 -15.86 9.82
N GLU A 67 -0.04 -16.87 9.72
CA GLU A 67 0.56 -17.33 8.47
C GLU A 67 -0.50 -17.82 7.48
N LYS A 68 -1.39 -18.73 7.92
CA LYS A 68 -2.43 -19.31 7.07
C LYS A 68 -3.35 -18.27 6.44
N HIS A 69 -3.64 -17.18 7.16
CA HIS A 69 -4.59 -16.15 6.74
C HIS A 69 -3.91 -14.85 6.28
N GLY A 70 -2.58 -14.80 6.23
CA GLY A 70 -1.83 -13.59 5.88
C GLY A 70 -2.05 -12.42 6.85
N ILE A 71 -2.35 -12.69 8.13
CA ILE A 71 -2.65 -11.66 9.11
C ILE A 71 -1.35 -10.97 9.53
N ARG A 72 -1.24 -9.69 9.18
CA ARG A 72 -0.14 -8.81 9.57
C ARG A 72 -0.58 -7.36 9.55
N LYS A 73 0.19 -6.47 10.18
CA LYS A 73 0.03 -5.03 9.99
C LYS A 73 0.57 -4.67 8.61
N TYR A 74 -0.33 -4.32 7.70
CA TYR A 74 0.04 -3.83 6.37
C TYR A 74 0.35 -2.32 6.37
N GLY A 75 -0.42 -1.55 7.14
CA GLY A 75 -0.37 -0.08 7.13
C GLY A 75 -1.04 0.53 5.89
N PHE A 76 -1.66 1.70 6.04
CA PHE A 76 -2.32 2.44 4.96
C PHE A 76 -1.88 3.91 4.96
N HIS A 77 -2.38 4.69 4.00
CA HIS A 77 -1.99 6.08 3.78
C HIS A 77 -0.48 6.27 3.53
N GLY A 78 0.21 5.22 3.08
CA GLY A 78 1.65 5.23 2.84
C GLY A 78 2.09 6.25 1.79
N ILE A 79 1.22 6.57 0.83
CA ILE A 79 1.46 7.66 -0.13
C ILE A 79 1.59 9.00 0.61
N ASN A 80 0.67 9.28 1.54
CA ASN A 80 0.71 10.48 2.35
C ASN A 80 1.93 10.48 3.29
N TYR A 81 2.18 9.39 4.03
CA TYR A 81 3.37 9.25 4.87
C TYR A 81 4.67 9.51 4.10
N SER A 82 4.82 8.90 2.92
CA SER A 82 5.97 9.16 2.03
C SER A 82 6.07 10.63 1.63
N HIS A 83 4.94 11.28 1.33
CA HIS A 83 4.93 12.68 0.96
C HIS A 83 5.32 13.59 2.14
N VAL A 84 4.62 13.51 3.27
CA VAL A 84 4.82 14.42 4.41
C VAL A 84 6.20 14.27 5.04
N CYS A 85 6.77 13.05 5.09
CA CYS A 85 8.14 12.85 5.56
C CYS A 85 9.16 13.54 4.64
N LYS A 86 8.95 13.50 3.32
CA LYS A 86 9.82 14.21 2.35
C LYS A 86 9.67 15.72 2.46
N GLU A 87 8.45 16.23 2.65
CA GLU A 87 8.23 17.67 2.86
C GLU A 87 8.84 18.14 4.19
N ALA A 88 8.70 17.38 5.27
CA ALA A 88 9.32 17.70 6.56
C ALA A 88 10.85 17.78 6.44
N ALA A 89 11.47 16.85 5.69
CA ALA A 89 12.91 16.88 5.42
C ALA A 89 13.34 18.16 4.68
N ARG A 90 12.58 18.56 3.65
CA ARG A 90 12.82 19.82 2.93
C ARG A 90 12.67 21.04 3.82
N PHE A 91 11.59 21.08 4.62
CA PHE A 91 11.31 22.19 5.53
C PHE A 91 12.41 22.37 6.59
N LEU A 92 12.92 21.26 7.14
CA LEU A 92 13.99 21.27 8.14
C LEU A 92 15.38 21.48 7.52
N GLY A 93 15.51 21.49 6.18
CA GLY A 93 16.80 21.60 5.50
C GLY A 93 17.75 20.44 5.78
N ARG A 94 17.23 19.24 6.08
CA ARG A 94 18.02 18.07 6.49
C ARG A 94 17.70 16.85 5.61
N PRO A 95 18.69 15.99 5.31
CA PRO A 95 18.44 14.74 4.59
C PRO A 95 17.43 13.84 5.32
N LEU A 96 16.44 13.29 4.61
CA LEU A 96 15.39 12.44 5.21
C LEU A 96 15.97 11.26 6.01
N ARG A 97 17.07 10.66 5.54
CA ARG A 97 17.73 9.52 6.19
C ARG A 97 18.32 9.83 7.58
N GLU A 98 18.41 11.10 7.95
CA GLU A 98 18.95 11.58 9.24
C GLU A 98 17.85 12.04 10.20
N LEU A 99 16.57 11.84 9.80
CA LEU A 99 15.41 12.29 10.55
C LEU A 99 14.63 11.10 11.10
N ASN A 100 14.27 11.20 12.38
CA ASN A 100 13.29 10.34 13.02
C ASN A 100 11.99 11.14 13.13
N LEU A 101 10.98 10.77 12.35
CA LEU A 101 9.72 11.50 12.22
C LEU A 101 8.55 10.65 12.71
N ILE A 102 7.58 11.31 13.33
CA ILE A 102 6.25 10.77 13.58
C ILE A 102 5.29 11.62 12.76
N ALA A 103 4.47 10.98 11.94
CA ALA A 103 3.56 11.62 10.99
C ALA A 103 2.13 11.05 11.12
#